data_AF-A0A9Q2UHQ7-F1
#
_entry.id   AF-A0A9Q2UHQ7-F1
#
_cell.length_a   1.000
_cell.length_b   1.000
_cell.length_c   1.000
_cell.angle_alpha   90.00
_cell.angle_beta   90.00
_cell.angle_gamma   90.00
#
_symmetry.space_group_name_H-M   'P 1'
#
loop_
_entity.id
_entity.type
_entity.pdbx_description
1 polymer ?
#
loop_
_entity_poly.entity_id
_entity_poly.type
_entity_poly.pdbx_seq_one_letter_code
_entity_poly.pdbx_strand_id
1 'polypeptide(L)'
;MNNLQKIQNYLIENNISLLIVNRTDEFLNEYIAPYAERLEWISNFSGSAGRAIIQQNKAFIFIDGRYTFQAHKQVDAQYFDIEHLKDYWKYLENNIEINSRIGIDPTLHSISEIKKIEELVKKKKSFVKYLEKNPIDNLWNDQPSYPQSQAFIHKEKYAGKFSIDKLGNLQSILKSSSIDHYILTSLDSIAWLLNIRGNDILHIPLILSFAIVPR
;
A
#
# COMPACT_ATOMS: atom_id res chain seq x y z
N MET A 1 3.51 -0.13 23.38
CA MET A 1 2.31 0.01 22.51
C MET A 1 1.59 -1.32 22.39
N ASN A 2 0.29 -1.37 22.69
CA ASN A 2 -0.52 -2.61 22.63
C ASN A 2 -0.57 -3.20 21.20
N ASN A 3 -0.69 -2.36 20.17
CA ASN A 3 -0.88 -2.82 18.78
C ASN A 3 0.32 -3.55 18.18
N LEU A 4 1.55 -3.04 18.38
CA LEU A 4 2.76 -3.73 17.92
C LEU A 4 2.86 -5.14 18.51
N GLN A 5 2.60 -5.29 19.80
CA GLN A 5 2.68 -6.59 20.48
C GLN A 5 1.65 -7.59 19.95
N LYS A 6 0.44 -7.14 19.61
CA LYS A 6 -0.57 -7.99 18.94
C LYS A 6 -0.03 -8.54 17.61
N ILE A 7 0.61 -7.69 16.81
CA ILE A 7 1.21 -8.11 15.53
C ILE A 7 2.37 -9.07 15.76
N GLN A 8 3.26 -8.78 16.71
CA GLN A 8 4.38 -9.67 17.04
C GLN A 8 3.91 -11.07 17.48
N ASN A 9 2.86 -11.15 18.30
CA ASN A 9 2.23 -12.42 18.68
C ASN A 9 1.67 -13.16 17.46
N TYR A 10 0.95 -12.44 16.57
CA TYR A 10 0.46 -13.02 15.32
C TYR A 10 1.60 -13.60 14.46
N LEU A 11 2.74 -12.91 14.36
CA LEU A 11 3.90 -13.39 13.62
C LEU A 11 4.47 -14.68 14.21
N ILE A 12 4.56 -14.77 15.54
CA ILE A 12 5.01 -15.98 16.24
C ILE A 12 4.06 -17.15 15.97
N GLU A 13 2.76 -16.95 16.19
CA GLU A 13 1.72 -17.97 16.01
C GLU A 13 1.67 -18.51 14.56
N ASN A 14 1.95 -17.65 13.58
CA ASN A 14 1.88 -18.00 12.16
C ASN A 14 3.22 -18.40 11.55
N ASN A 15 4.28 -18.51 12.38
CA ASN A 15 5.64 -18.83 11.97
C ASN A 15 6.12 -17.92 10.82
N ILE A 16 5.94 -16.61 11.02
CA ILE A 16 6.39 -15.51 10.17
C ILE A 16 7.48 -14.78 10.93
N SER A 17 8.65 -14.61 10.32
CA SER A 17 9.80 -13.97 10.97
C SER A 17 9.74 -12.45 10.85
N LEU A 18 9.18 -11.94 9.74
CA LEU A 18 9.14 -10.53 9.41
C LEU A 18 7.88 -10.19 8.60
N LEU A 19 7.23 -9.07 8.90
CA LEU A 19 6.13 -8.48 8.14
C LEU A 19 6.56 -7.11 7.61
N ILE A 20 6.28 -6.84 6.34
CA ILE A 20 6.48 -5.51 5.75
C ILE A 20 5.13 -4.77 5.79
N VAL A 21 5.16 -3.54 6.29
CA VAL A 21 3.97 -2.66 6.37
C VAL A 21 4.26 -1.38 5.61
N ASN A 22 3.65 -1.22 4.44
CA ASN A 22 3.73 0.03 3.68
C ASN A 22 2.62 1.00 4.13
N ARG A 23 2.88 2.31 4.14
CA ARG A 23 1.80 3.29 4.23
C ARG A 23 1.20 3.51 2.84
N THR A 24 0.28 2.63 2.47
CA THR A 24 -0.42 2.65 1.19
C THR A 24 -1.75 1.89 1.29
N ASP A 25 -2.61 2.10 0.30
CA ASP A 25 -3.78 1.27 0.01
C ASP A 25 -3.52 0.34 -1.19
N GLU A 26 -4.54 -0.41 -1.60
CA GLU A 26 -4.50 -1.35 -2.72
C GLU A 26 -4.31 -0.67 -4.10
N PHE A 27 -4.38 0.66 -4.15
CA PHE A 27 -4.20 1.45 -5.36
C PHE A 27 -2.82 2.12 -5.45
N LEU A 28 -1.98 1.90 -4.44
CA LEU A 28 -0.64 2.49 -4.31
C LEU A 28 -0.66 4.03 -4.19
N ASN A 29 -1.71 4.58 -3.57
CA ASN A 29 -1.86 6.04 -3.42
C ASN A 29 -0.90 6.64 -2.35
N GLU A 30 -0.51 7.90 -2.56
CA GLU A 30 0.24 8.68 -1.56
C GLU A 30 -0.67 9.18 -0.41
N TYR A 31 -1.86 9.65 -0.76
CA TYR A 31 -2.92 9.99 0.19
C TYR A 31 -3.90 8.84 0.24
N ILE A 32 -4.12 8.32 1.44
CA ILE A 32 -4.97 7.15 1.68
C ILE A 32 -6.13 7.55 2.58
N ALA A 33 -7.22 6.81 2.47
CA ALA A 33 -8.35 7.00 3.37
C ALA A 33 -8.07 6.34 4.74
N PRO A 34 -8.74 6.77 5.83
CA PRO A 34 -8.45 6.32 7.19
C PRO A 34 -8.50 4.80 7.39
N TYR A 35 -9.30 4.06 6.62
CA TYR A 35 -9.37 2.59 6.71
C TYR A 35 -8.01 1.93 6.41
N ALA A 36 -7.17 2.57 5.61
CA ALA A 36 -5.90 2.04 5.13
C ALA A 36 -4.68 2.50 5.94
N GLU A 37 -4.85 3.32 6.99
CA GLU A 37 -3.77 3.89 7.82
C GLU A 37 -3.13 2.86 8.78
N ARG A 38 -2.73 1.71 8.23
CA ARG A 38 -2.15 0.56 8.96
C ARG A 38 -0.81 0.90 9.61
N LEU A 39 0.01 1.72 8.96
CA LEU A 39 1.27 2.17 9.52
C LEU A 39 1.04 3.07 10.74
N GLU A 40 0.08 4.00 10.67
CA GLU A 40 -0.27 4.84 11.81
C GLU A 40 -0.82 3.98 12.95
N TRP A 41 -1.71 3.03 12.67
CA TRP A 41 -2.28 2.15 13.69
C TRP A 41 -1.23 1.36 14.50
N ILE A 42 -0.17 0.88 13.84
CA ILE A 42 0.88 0.08 14.49
C ILE A 42 1.98 0.93 15.15
N SER A 43 2.23 2.16 14.66
CA SER A 43 3.42 2.96 15.04
C SER A 43 3.11 4.35 15.62
N ASN A 44 1.84 4.79 15.57
CA ASN A 44 1.37 6.16 15.81
C ASN A 44 1.93 7.21 14.83
N PHE A 45 2.70 6.81 13.82
CA PHE A 45 3.25 7.72 12.84
C PHE A 45 2.19 8.14 11.82
N SER A 46 1.85 9.42 11.79
CA SER A 46 0.81 9.97 10.89
C SER A 46 1.37 10.72 9.68
N GLY A 47 2.67 10.58 9.39
CA GLY A 47 3.30 11.24 8.25
C GLY A 47 2.94 10.54 6.93
N SER A 48 2.91 11.30 5.82
CA SER A 48 2.35 10.76 4.57
C SER A 48 3.28 9.79 3.83
N ALA A 49 4.55 9.68 4.22
CA ALA A 49 5.47 8.72 3.62
C ALA A 49 6.24 7.95 4.69
N GLY A 50 6.08 6.64 4.65
CA GLY A 50 6.80 5.75 5.53
C GLY A 50 6.45 4.29 5.29
N ARG A 51 7.25 3.42 5.89
CA ARG A 51 7.02 1.98 5.92
C ARG A 51 7.68 1.37 7.15
N ALA A 52 7.26 0.18 7.53
CA ALA A 52 7.85 -0.53 8.65
C ALA A 52 8.25 -1.96 8.30
N ILE A 53 9.25 -2.44 9.03
CA ILE A 53 9.64 -3.84 9.12
C ILE A 53 9.32 -4.28 10.54
N ILE A 54 8.41 -5.24 10.68
CA ILE A 54 8.01 -5.79 11.98
C ILE A 54 8.54 -7.21 12.09
N GLN A 55 9.44 -7.45 13.04
CA GLN A 55 9.90 -8.77 13.42
C GLN A 55 9.20 -9.21 14.71
N GLN A 56 9.31 -10.50 15.05
CA GLN A 56 8.69 -11.07 16.24
C GLN A 56 9.10 -10.39 17.56
N ASN A 57 10.26 -9.74 17.61
CA ASN A 57 10.81 -9.13 18.82
C ASN A 57 11.37 -7.71 18.62
N LYS A 58 11.34 -7.18 17.39
CA LYS A 58 11.87 -5.86 17.03
C LYS A 58 11.01 -5.21 15.95
N ALA A 59 11.07 -3.89 15.85
CA ALA A 59 10.42 -3.17 14.77
C ALA A 59 11.26 -1.97 14.32
N PHE A 60 11.20 -1.69 13.03
CA PHE A 60 11.86 -0.56 12.41
C PHE A 60 10.82 0.24 11.64
N ILE A 61 10.86 1.56 11.74
CA ILE A 61 10.08 2.46 10.88
C ILE A 61 11.03 3.29 10.03
N PHE A 62 10.74 3.37 8.74
CA PHE A 62 11.54 4.04 7.74
C PHE A 62 10.76 5.22 7.18
N ILE A 63 11.31 6.42 7.32
CA ILE A 63 10.67 7.68 6.96
C ILE A 63 11.62 8.56 6.15
N ASP A 64 11.08 9.44 5.31
CA ASP A 64 11.89 10.43 4.61
C ASP A 64 12.18 11.67 5.48
N GLY A 65 13.16 12.48 5.06
CA GLY A 65 13.67 13.61 5.83
C GLY A 65 12.64 14.68 6.23
N ARG A 66 11.49 14.78 5.54
CA ARG A 66 10.39 15.70 5.91
C ARG A 66 9.81 15.36 7.27
N TYR A 67 9.84 14.07 7.65
CA TYR A 67 9.15 13.55 8.81
C TYR A 67 10.05 13.27 10.00
N THR A 68 11.37 13.55 9.93
CA THR A 68 12.32 13.23 11.01
C THR A 68 11.85 13.73 12.37
N PHE A 69 11.51 15.02 12.48
CA PHE A 69 11.04 15.58 13.74
C PHE A 69 9.67 15.04 14.19
N GLN A 70 8.77 14.81 13.24
CA GLN A 70 7.44 14.25 13.50
C GLN A 70 7.53 12.81 14.04
N ALA A 71 8.35 11.97 13.41
CA ALA A 71 8.55 10.58 13.82
C ALA A 71 9.09 10.50 15.25
N HIS A 72 10.09 11.31 15.63
CA HIS A 72 10.62 11.32 16.99
C HIS A 72 9.62 11.81 18.05
N LYS A 73 8.57 12.53 17.66
CA LYS A 73 7.49 12.97 18.56
C LYS A 73 6.35 11.95 18.68
N GLN A 74 6.05 11.24 17.60
CA GLN A 74 4.87 10.38 17.51
C GLN A 74 5.18 8.91 17.79
N VAL A 75 6.35 8.46 17.35
CA VAL A 75 6.78 7.06 17.46
C VAL A 75 7.54 6.87 18.76
N ASP A 76 7.16 5.84 19.52
CA ASP A 76 7.85 5.47 20.74
C ASP A 76 9.13 4.68 20.42
N ALA A 77 10.28 5.32 20.65
CA ALA A 77 11.61 4.78 20.39
C ALA A 77 11.97 3.56 21.25
N GLN A 78 11.18 3.21 22.29
CA GLN A 78 11.34 1.94 23.00
C GLN A 78 10.89 0.74 22.16
N TYR A 79 9.98 0.96 21.20
CA TYR A 79 9.34 -0.09 20.42
C TYR A 79 9.78 -0.10 18.95
N PHE A 80 10.17 1.06 18.41
CA PHE A 80 10.60 1.21 17.03
C PHE A 80 11.95 1.90 16.93
N ASP A 81 12.86 1.30 16.15
CA ASP A 81 14.03 2.00 15.64
C ASP A 81 13.61 2.88 14.45
N ILE A 82 13.86 4.19 14.56
CA ILE A 82 13.51 5.18 13.53
C ILE A 82 14.68 5.35 12.57
N GLU A 83 14.48 4.97 11.32
CA GLU A 83 15.51 4.92 10.29
C GLU A 83 15.13 5.75 9.06
N HIS A 84 16.14 6.13 8.27
CA HIS A 84 15.89 6.88 7.04
C HIS A 84 15.41 5.95 5.91
N LEU A 85 14.43 6.40 5.11
CA LEU A 85 13.80 5.59 4.05
C LEU A 85 14.79 5.04 3.01
N LYS A 86 15.87 5.78 2.73
CA LYS A 86 16.96 5.35 1.84
C LYS A 86 17.63 4.03 2.28
N ASP A 87 17.64 3.74 3.58
CA ASP A 87 18.31 2.58 4.16
C ASP A 87 17.40 1.35 4.25
N TYR A 88 16.11 1.48 3.89
CA TYR A 88 15.12 0.41 3.96
C TYR A 88 15.60 -0.91 3.35
N TRP A 89 16.10 -0.88 2.11
CA TRP A 89 16.51 -2.09 1.39
C TRP A 89 17.70 -2.78 2.05
N LYS A 90 18.64 -2.00 2.59
CA LYS A 90 19.79 -2.51 3.34
C LYS A 90 19.32 -3.21 4.63
N TYR A 91 18.39 -2.60 5.36
CA TYR A 91 17.82 -3.20 6.57
C TYR A 91 17.03 -4.45 6.26
N LEU A 92 16.21 -4.45 5.21
CA LEU A 92 15.47 -5.65 4.80
C LEU A 92 16.42 -6.80 4.48
N GLU A 93 17.44 -6.59 3.65
CA GLU A 93 18.41 -7.64 3.30
C GLU A 93 19.17 -8.19 4.52
N ASN A 94 19.53 -7.32 5.47
CA ASN A 94 20.24 -7.70 6.68
C ASN A 94 19.36 -8.45 7.70
N ASN A 95 18.06 -8.15 7.73
CA ASN A 95 17.11 -8.73 8.70
C ASN A 95 16.40 -9.99 8.19
N ILE A 96 16.60 -10.38 6.92
CA ILE A 96 16.15 -11.68 6.43
C ILE A 96 17.09 -12.78 6.94
N GLU A 97 16.59 -13.55 7.90
CA GLU A 97 17.26 -14.74 8.42
C GLU A 97 17.20 -15.90 7.42
N ILE A 98 18.09 -16.89 7.58
CA ILE A 98 18.12 -18.09 6.72
C ILE A 98 16.92 -18.99 7.02
N ASN A 99 16.30 -19.57 5.99
CA ASN A 99 15.13 -20.46 6.10
C ASN A 99 13.93 -19.82 6.83
N SER A 100 13.78 -18.50 6.74
CA SER A 100 12.73 -17.73 7.39
C SER A 100 11.52 -17.49 6.47
N ARG A 101 10.44 -16.92 7.03
CA ARG A 101 9.25 -16.53 6.27
C ARG A 101 8.97 -15.04 6.39
N ILE A 102 8.81 -14.38 5.25
CA ILE A 102 8.52 -12.95 5.16
C ILE A 102 7.05 -12.81 4.76
N GLY A 103 6.23 -12.28 5.66
CA GLY A 103 4.82 -11.98 5.43
C GLY A 103 4.66 -10.76 4.53
N ILE A 104 3.85 -10.90 3.49
CA ILE A 104 3.51 -9.84 2.55
C ILE A 104 2.01 -9.87 2.30
N ASP A 105 1.34 -8.74 2.46
CA ASP A 105 0.01 -8.53 1.90
C ASP A 105 0.16 -8.12 0.43
N PRO A 106 -0.09 -9.01 -0.55
CA PRO A 106 0.25 -8.76 -1.94
C PRO A 106 -0.48 -7.56 -2.55
N THR A 107 -1.56 -7.09 -1.93
CA THR A 107 -2.34 -5.94 -2.44
C THR A 107 -1.66 -4.60 -2.16
N LEU A 108 -0.72 -4.54 -1.23
CA LEU A 108 -0.06 -3.31 -0.77
C LEU A 108 1.35 -3.11 -1.32
N HIS A 109 1.68 -3.84 -2.40
CA HIS A 109 3.00 -3.81 -3.02
C HIS A 109 2.88 -3.75 -4.54
N SER A 110 3.81 -3.02 -5.16
CA SER A 110 3.98 -3.09 -6.61
C SER A 110 4.63 -4.40 -7.02
N ILE A 111 4.39 -4.83 -8.27
CA ILE A 111 5.05 -6.02 -8.84
C ILE A 111 6.57 -5.89 -8.80
N SER A 112 7.12 -4.69 -9.04
CA SER A 112 8.56 -4.46 -9.00
C SER A 112 9.13 -4.59 -7.58
N GLU A 113 8.38 -4.13 -6.57
CA GLU A 113 8.75 -4.30 -5.18
C GLU A 113 8.74 -5.77 -4.76
N ILE A 114 7.68 -6.51 -5.10
CA ILE A 114 7.58 -7.95 -4.80
C ILE A 114 8.76 -8.70 -5.41
N LYS A 115 9.05 -8.49 -6.70
CA LYS A 115 10.19 -9.13 -7.38
C LYS A 115 11.51 -8.89 -6.65
N LYS A 116 11.75 -7.66 -6.22
CA LYS A 116 12.96 -7.31 -5.47
C LYS A 116 13.00 -8.00 -4.11
N ILE A 117 11.87 -8.11 -3.41
CA ILE A 117 11.80 -8.83 -2.14
C ILE A 117 12.07 -10.33 -2.37
N GLU A 118 11.45 -10.94 -3.38
CA GLU A 118 11.67 -12.35 -3.74
C GLU A 118 13.14 -12.64 -4.04
N GLU A 119 13.83 -11.75 -4.76
CA GLU A 119 15.27 -11.87 -5.02
C GLU A 119 16.09 -11.88 -3.72
N LEU A 120 15.82 -10.95 -2.80
CA LEU A 120 16.51 -10.89 -1.50
C LEU A 120 16.26 -12.13 -0.64
N VAL A 121 14.99 -12.56 -0.59
CA VAL A 121 14.54 -13.73 0.16
C VAL A 121 15.18 -15.01 -0.37
N LYS A 122 15.27 -15.15 -1.69
CA LYS A 122 15.91 -16.30 -2.35
C LYS A 122 17.40 -16.44 -2.01
N LYS A 123 18.14 -15.34 -1.89
CA LYS A 123 19.57 -15.37 -1.47
C LYS A 123 19.76 -16.02 -0.09
N LYS A 124 18.75 -15.96 0.78
CA LYS A 124 18.77 -16.49 2.15
C LYS A 124 18.10 -17.87 2.29
N LYS A 125 17.69 -18.49 1.18
CA LYS A 125 16.88 -19.73 1.18
C LYS A 125 15.59 -19.59 2.00
N SER A 126 15.05 -18.37 2.04
CA SER A 126 13.84 -18.03 2.78
C SER A 126 12.64 -17.98 1.84
N PHE A 127 11.45 -17.73 2.37
CA PHE A 127 10.20 -17.78 1.59
C PHE A 127 9.36 -16.53 1.81
N VAL A 128 8.77 -16.02 0.72
CA VAL A 128 7.68 -15.06 0.82
C VAL A 128 6.40 -15.84 1.16
N LYS A 129 5.73 -15.43 2.23
CA LYS A 129 4.39 -15.90 2.60
C LYS A 129 3.39 -14.81 2.23
N TYR A 130 2.73 -14.98 1.09
CA TYR A 130 1.63 -14.14 0.68
C TYR A 130 0.45 -14.35 1.63
N LEU A 131 0.00 -13.27 2.26
CA LEU A 131 -1.07 -13.27 3.24
C LEU A 131 -2.40 -13.05 2.51
N GLU A 132 -3.39 -13.89 2.79
CA GLU A 132 -4.74 -13.73 2.21
C GLU A 132 -5.47 -12.50 2.76
N LYS A 133 -5.17 -12.14 4.01
CA LYS A 133 -5.72 -10.96 4.68
C LYS A 133 -4.61 -10.26 5.46
N ASN A 134 -4.67 -8.94 5.52
CA ASN A 134 -3.75 -8.17 6.33
C ASN A 134 -3.98 -8.48 7.82
N PRO A 135 -2.94 -8.85 8.59
CA PRO A 135 -3.09 -9.11 10.01
C PRO A 135 -3.45 -7.85 10.81
N ILE A 136 -3.10 -6.66 10.33
CA ILE A 136 -3.48 -5.40 10.98
C ILE A 136 -5.00 -5.23 10.91
N ASP A 137 -5.62 -5.44 9.75
CA ASP A 137 -7.07 -5.30 9.59
C ASP A 137 -7.85 -6.26 10.50
N ASN A 138 -7.36 -7.50 10.66
CA ASN A 138 -7.99 -8.47 11.55
C ASN A 138 -7.90 -8.10 13.04
N LEU A 139 -6.91 -7.28 13.44
CA LEU A 139 -6.63 -6.91 14.83
C LEU A 139 -7.06 -5.48 15.17
N TRP A 140 -7.45 -4.70 14.15
CA TRP A 140 -7.92 -3.32 14.25
C TRP A 140 -9.43 -3.28 14.48
N ASN A 141 -9.82 -3.48 15.75
CA ASN A 141 -11.24 -3.58 16.14
C ASN A 141 -12.09 -2.35 15.77
N ASP A 142 -11.52 -1.15 15.81
CA ASP A 142 -12.15 0.13 15.49
C ASP A 142 -11.69 0.69 14.13
N GLN A 143 -11.37 -0.20 13.18
CA GLN A 143 -10.98 0.21 11.82
C GLN A 143 -12.08 1.05 11.16
N PRO A 144 -11.74 2.24 10.61
CA PRO A 144 -12.70 3.03 9.85
C PRO A 144 -13.26 2.25 8.66
N SER A 145 -14.51 2.51 8.31
CA SER A 145 -15.15 1.83 7.19
C SER A 145 -14.52 2.20 5.85
N TYR A 146 -14.56 1.26 4.91
CA TYR A 146 -14.19 1.52 3.52
C TYR A 146 -15.02 2.69 2.96
N PRO A 147 -14.41 3.67 2.29
CA PRO A 147 -15.13 4.80 1.71
C PRO A 147 -16.19 4.37 0.69
N GLN A 148 -17.36 5.02 0.75
CA GLN A 148 -18.48 4.76 -0.15
C GLN A 148 -19.13 6.07 -0.61
N SER A 149 -18.31 7.05 -0.99
CA SER A 149 -18.84 8.32 -1.48
C SER A 149 -19.56 8.15 -2.83
N GLN A 150 -20.54 9.01 -3.10
CA GLN A 150 -21.26 8.96 -4.36
C GLN A 150 -20.40 9.56 -5.49
N ALA A 151 -20.22 8.80 -6.58
CA ALA A 151 -19.61 9.30 -7.79
C ALA A 151 -20.48 10.39 -8.45
N PHE A 152 -19.83 11.40 -9.04
CA PHE A 152 -20.49 12.42 -9.86
C PHE A 152 -19.76 12.67 -11.17
N ILE A 153 -20.52 13.13 -12.18
CA ILE A 153 -19.98 13.40 -13.52
C ILE A 153 -19.17 14.70 -13.54
N HIS A 154 -17.94 14.61 -14.02
CA HIS A 154 -17.12 15.74 -14.40
C HIS A 154 -17.49 16.21 -15.82
N LYS A 155 -18.33 17.25 -15.89
CA LYS A 155 -18.94 17.74 -17.14
C LYS A 155 -17.88 18.02 -18.21
N GLU A 156 -18.21 17.72 -19.47
CA GLU A 156 -17.33 17.88 -20.63
C GLU A 156 -16.75 19.28 -20.80
N LYS A 157 -17.51 20.32 -20.48
CA LYS A 157 -17.03 21.71 -20.53
C LYS A 157 -15.77 21.94 -19.68
N TYR A 158 -15.51 21.09 -18.68
CA TYR A 158 -14.30 21.07 -17.88
C TYR A 158 -13.30 20.02 -18.37
N ALA A 159 -13.79 18.84 -18.80
CA ALA A 159 -12.95 17.72 -19.21
C ALA A 159 -12.30 17.89 -20.60
N GLY A 160 -12.86 18.74 -21.46
CA GLY A 160 -12.43 18.99 -22.84
C GLY A 160 -12.71 17.85 -23.84
N LYS A 161 -13.11 16.66 -23.36
CA LYS A 161 -13.40 15.48 -24.20
C LYS A 161 -14.40 14.55 -23.52
N PHE A 162 -15.30 13.92 -24.29
CA PHE A 162 -16.24 12.94 -23.78
C PHE A 162 -15.52 11.67 -23.32
N SER A 163 -16.09 11.00 -22.32
CA SER A 163 -15.56 9.72 -21.86
C SER A 163 -15.58 8.66 -22.97
N ILE A 164 -16.66 8.63 -23.77
CA ILE A 164 -16.79 7.68 -24.88
C ILE A 164 -15.66 7.83 -25.91
N ASP A 165 -15.22 9.05 -26.19
CA ASP A 165 -14.13 9.29 -27.13
C ASP A 165 -12.77 8.90 -26.55
N LYS A 166 -12.59 9.03 -25.23
CA LYS A 166 -11.36 8.59 -24.54
C LYS A 166 -11.30 7.06 -24.53
N LEU A 167 -12.42 6.41 -24.25
CA LEU A 167 -12.56 4.97 -24.27
C LEU A 167 -12.31 4.41 -25.67
N GLY A 168 -12.94 4.97 -26.70
CA GLY A 168 -12.75 4.54 -28.08
C GLY A 168 -11.30 4.67 -28.56
N ASN A 169 -10.59 5.71 -28.12
CA ASN A 169 -9.16 5.85 -28.37
C ASN A 169 -8.35 4.75 -27.69
N LEU A 170 -8.60 4.47 -26.41
CA LEU A 170 -7.92 3.41 -25.67
C LEU A 170 -8.17 2.05 -26.32
N GLN A 171 -9.41 1.72 -26.65
CA GLN A 171 -9.80 0.48 -27.33
C GLN A 171 -9.12 0.31 -28.69
N SER A 172 -8.99 1.40 -29.45
CA SER A 172 -8.24 1.39 -30.71
C SER A 172 -6.76 1.04 -30.50
N ILE A 173 -6.13 1.58 -29.45
CA ILE A 173 -4.75 1.22 -29.07
C ILE A 173 -4.67 -0.26 -28.70
N LEU A 174 -5.56 -0.75 -27.82
CA LEU A 174 -5.61 -2.17 -27.42
C LEU A 174 -5.73 -3.09 -28.64
N LYS A 175 -6.58 -2.73 -29.61
CA LYS A 175 -6.74 -3.45 -30.87
C LYS A 175 -5.46 -3.47 -31.70
N SER A 176 -4.81 -2.32 -31.87
CA SER A 176 -3.55 -2.22 -32.62
C SER A 176 -2.39 -2.99 -31.98
N SER A 177 -2.44 -3.17 -30.65
CA SER A 177 -1.44 -3.89 -29.87
C SER A 177 -1.80 -5.35 -29.59
N SER A 178 -2.90 -5.87 -30.15
CA SER A 178 -3.39 -7.24 -29.90
C SER A 178 -3.59 -7.56 -28.41
N ILE A 179 -4.02 -6.57 -27.62
CA ILE A 179 -4.35 -6.71 -26.20
C ILE A 179 -5.86 -6.88 -26.09
N ASP A 180 -6.33 -7.95 -25.44
CA ASP A 180 -7.78 -8.21 -25.30
C ASP A 180 -8.42 -7.41 -24.16
N HIS A 181 -7.68 -7.20 -23.07
CA HIS A 181 -8.16 -6.48 -21.88
C HIS A 181 -7.04 -5.66 -21.24
N TYR A 182 -7.39 -4.51 -20.70
CA TYR A 182 -6.50 -3.66 -19.94
C TYR A 182 -7.08 -3.38 -18.56
N ILE A 183 -6.31 -3.66 -17.51
CA ILE A 183 -6.70 -3.45 -16.12
C ILE A 183 -6.15 -2.10 -15.67
N LEU A 184 -7.05 -1.23 -15.23
CA LEU A 184 -6.74 0.04 -14.62
C LEU A 184 -6.87 -0.07 -13.11
N THR A 185 -5.79 0.27 -12.42
CA THR A 185 -5.72 0.34 -10.95
C THR A 185 -5.47 1.77 -10.46
N SER A 186 -4.94 2.67 -11.29
CA SER A 186 -4.70 4.07 -10.91
C SER A 186 -6.03 4.83 -10.93
N LEU A 187 -6.41 5.38 -9.78
CA LEU A 187 -7.71 6.01 -9.57
C LEU A 187 -7.90 7.27 -10.42
N ASP A 188 -6.82 8.04 -10.61
CA ASP A 188 -6.78 9.22 -11.47
C ASP A 188 -6.97 8.86 -12.95
N SER A 189 -6.38 7.75 -13.42
CA SER A 189 -6.62 7.23 -14.77
C SER A 189 -8.08 6.83 -14.98
N ILE A 190 -8.68 6.14 -14.00
CA ILE A 190 -10.09 5.72 -14.06
C ILE A 190 -11.01 6.96 -14.07
N ALA A 191 -10.80 7.89 -13.13
CA ALA A 191 -11.56 9.13 -13.03
C ALA A 191 -11.46 9.99 -14.31
N TRP A 192 -10.28 10.05 -14.93
CA TRP A 192 -10.07 10.77 -16.18
C TRP A 192 -10.74 10.07 -17.37
N LEU A 193 -10.62 8.76 -17.48
CA LEU A 193 -11.18 7.97 -18.57
C LEU A 193 -12.71 8.05 -18.57
N LEU A 194 -13.32 7.91 -17.38
CA LEU A 194 -14.77 7.85 -17.20
C LEU A 194 -15.44 9.23 -17.01
N ASN A 195 -14.67 10.32 -16.93
CA ASN A 195 -15.17 11.64 -16.56
C ASN A 195 -16.00 11.60 -15.26
N ILE A 196 -15.53 10.86 -14.25
CA ILE A 196 -16.17 10.80 -12.93
C ILE A 196 -15.23 11.32 -11.85
N ARG A 197 -15.80 11.79 -10.74
CA ARG A 197 -15.08 12.19 -9.54
C ARG A 197 -15.83 11.67 -8.31
N GLY A 198 -15.14 11.60 -7.19
CA GLY A 198 -15.69 11.14 -5.90
C GLY A 198 -15.01 11.86 -4.74
N ASN A 199 -15.31 11.46 -3.51
CA ASN A 199 -14.74 12.04 -2.29
C ASN A 199 -14.25 10.93 -1.34
N ASP A 200 -13.76 9.81 -1.87
CA ASP A 200 -13.32 8.70 -1.02
C ASP A 200 -11.99 8.99 -0.32
N ILE A 201 -11.15 9.83 -0.92
CA ILE A 201 -9.85 10.24 -0.39
C ILE A 201 -9.93 11.72 -0.05
N LEU A 202 -9.48 12.09 1.16
CA LEU A 202 -9.49 13.47 1.60
C LEU A 202 -8.62 14.33 0.67
N HIS A 203 -9.12 15.51 0.29
CA HIS A 203 -8.48 16.48 -0.61
C HIS A 203 -8.27 16.04 -2.06
N ILE A 204 -8.60 14.80 -2.41
CA ILE A 204 -8.39 14.24 -3.74
C ILE A 204 -9.74 13.75 -4.29
N PRO A 205 -10.26 14.33 -5.38
CA PRO A 205 -11.62 14.07 -5.84
C PRO A 205 -11.75 12.74 -6.62
N LEU A 206 -11.31 11.64 -6.00
CA LEU A 206 -11.26 10.31 -6.57
C LEU A 206 -12.20 9.35 -5.83
N ILE A 207 -12.55 8.27 -6.53
CA ILE A 207 -13.37 7.17 -6.02
C ILE A 207 -12.52 5.89 -6.09
N LEU A 208 -12.51 5.11 -5.02
CA LEU A 208 -11.77 3.86 -4.96
C LEU A 208 -12.43 2.87 -5.93
N SER A 209 -11.68 2.45 -6.95
CA SER A 209 -12.24 1.62 -8.03
C SER A 209 -11.15 0.93 -8.84
N PHE A 210 -11.54 -0.20 -9.43
CA PHE A 210 -10.80 -0.87 -10.50
C PHE A 210 -11.64 -0.84 -11.76
N ALA A 211 -10.99 -0.78 -12.93
CA ALA A 211 -11.68 -0.88 -14.21
C ALA A 211 -10.99 -1.87 -15.13
N ILE A 212 -11.79 -2.62 -15.89
CA ILE A 212 -11.30 -3.49 -16.97
C ILE A 212 -11.85 -2.92 -18.26
N VAL A 213 -10.95 -2.55 -19.18
CA VAL A 213 -11.30 -2.07 -20.51
C VAL A 213 -11.05 -3.19 -21.51
N PRO A 214 -12.11 -3.76 -22.12
CA PRO A 214 -11.94 -4.71 -23.20
C PRO A 214 -11.54 -3.99 -24.49
N ARG A 215 -10.88 -4.72 -25.39
CA ARG A 215 -10.58 -4.29 -26.76
C ARG A 215 -11.81 -3.81 -27.52
#